data_AF-A0A973FK29-F1
#
_entry.id   AF-A0A973FK29-F1
#
_cell.length_a   1.000
_cell.length_b   1.000
_cell.length_c   1.000
_cell.angle_alpha   90.00
_cell.angle_beta   90.00
_cell.angle_gamma   90.00
#
_symmetry.space_group_name_H-M   'P 1'
#
loop_
_entity.id
_entity.type
_entity.pdbx_description
1 polymer ?
#
loop_
_entity_poly.entity_id
_entity_poly.type
_entity_poly.pdbx_seq_one_letter_code
_entity_poly.pdbx_strand_id
1 'polypeptide(L)' 'CLQPWDSAAGILIVREAGGTVTDFSNRTVGAEAREVLATNGGIHSEMLAFMEVGDS' A
#
# COMPACT_ATOMS: atom_id res chain seq x y z
N CYS A 1 -0.28 17.04 5.66
CA CYS A 1 0.69 16.09 5.08
C CYS A 1 0.91 14.98 6.09
N LEU A 2 0.67 13.73 5.68
CA LEU A 2 1.06 12.55 6.46
C LEU A 2 2.58 12.61 6.63
N GLN A 3 3.06 12.62 7.87
CA GLN A 3 4.50 12.61 8.11
C GLN A 3 5.02 11.17 8.00
N PRO A 4 6.32 10.95 7.73
CA PRO A 4 6.85 9.61 7.53
C PRO A 4 6.53 8.63 8.67
N TRP A 5 6.45 9.13 9.90
CA TRP A 5 6.07 8.34 11.08
C TRP A 5 4.60 7.92 11.09
N ASP A 6 3.69 8.73 10.54
CA ASP A 6 2.27 8.39 10.43
C ASP A 6 2.09 7.23 9.43
N SER A 7 2.79 7.30 8.29
CA SER A 7 2.83 6.21 7.30
C SER A 7 3.46 4.94 7.88
N ALA A 8 4.58 5.07 8.60
CA ALA A 8 5.26 3.94 9.21
C ALA A 8 4.35 3.16 10.18
N ALA A 9 3.61 3.88 11.03
CA ALA A 9 2.67 3.27 11.96
C ALA A 9 1.53 2.54 11.23
N GLY A 10 0.94 3.16 10.21
CA GLY A 10 -0.11 2.53 9.40
C GLY A 10 0.37 1.28 8.66
N ILE A 11 1.56 1.33 8.06
CA ILE A 11 2.18 0.19 7.38
C ILE A 11 2.38 -0.97 8.34
N LEU A 12 2.90 -0.71 9.54
CA LEU A 12 3.12 -1.75 10.55
C LEU A 12 1.80 -2.40 10.96
N ILE A 13 0.77 -1.60 11.26
CA ILE A 13 -0.56 -2.12 11.67
C ILE A 13 -1.14 -3.05 10.60
N VAL A 14 -1.12 -2.64 9.33
CA VAL A 14 -1.68 -3.46 8.25
C VAL A 14 -0.92 -4.76 8.09
N ARG A 15 0.42 -4.73 8.18
CA ARG A 15 1.26 -5.94 8.09
C ARG A 15 1.01 -6.92 9.24
N GLU A 16 0.93 -6.42 10.48
CA GLU A 16 0.64 -7.26 11.65
C GLU A 16 -0.78 -7.86 11.59
N ALA A 17 -1.73 -7.16 10.96
CA ALA A 17 -3.06 -7.70 10.69
C ALA A 17 -3.10 -8.75 9.56
N GLY A 18 -1.95 -9.08 8.95
CA GLY A 18 -1.85 -10.01 7.81
C GLY A 18 -2.22 -9.39 6.46
N GLY A 19 -2.34 -8.06 6.39
CA GLY A 19 -2.57 -7.33 5.15
C GLY A 19 -1.29 -7.11 4.32
N THR A 20 -1.48 -6.66 3.08
CA THR A 20 -0.40 -6.37 2.13
C THR A 20 -0.27 -4.87 1.91
N VAL A 21 0.97 -4.38 1.91
CA VAL A 21 1.26 -2.96 1.67
C VAL A 21 2.38 -2.78 0.66
N THR A 22 2.07 -2.13 -0.47
CA THR A 22 3.00 -1.85 -1.58
C THR A 22 2.81 -0.44 -2.12
N ASP A 23 3.62 -0.04 -3.11
CA ASP A 23 3.27 1.03 -4.04
C ASP A 23 2.36 0.50 -5.17
N PHE A 24 1.98 1.38 -6.10
CA PHE A 24 1.18 1.01 -7.28
C PHE A 24 1.95 0.16 -8.29
N SER A 25 3.28 0.03 -8.16
CA SER A 25 4.12 -0.88 -8.93
C SER A 25 4.32 -2.24 -8.24
N ASN A 26 3.50 -2.55 -7.22
CA ASN A 26 3.57 -3.78 -6.43
C ASN A 26 4.92 -4.00 -5.70
N ARG A 27 5.65 -2.92 -5.38
CA ARG A 27 6.90 -2.99 -4.62
C ARG A 27 6.62 -2.73 -3.14
N THR A 28 7.31 -3.45 -2.27
CA THR A 28 7.25 -3.21 -0.83
C THR A 28 7.70 -1.79 -0.49
N VAL A 29 6.93 -1.11 0.34
CA VAL A 29 7.21 0.28 0.74
C VAL A 29 7.55 0.42 2.22
N GLY A 30 8.35 1.44 2.54
CA GLY A 30 8.73 1.84 3.89
C GLY A 30 8.02 3.12 4.35
N ALA A 31 8.51 3.72 5.44
CA ALA A 31 7.96 4.94 6.03
C ALA A 31 8.00 6.15 5.08
N GLU A 32 8.95 6.13 4.16
CA GLU A 32 9.23 7.15 3.14
C GLU A 32 8.37 7.05 1.88
N ALA A 33 7.41 6.12 1.85
CA ALA A 33 6.54 5.90 0.70
C ALA A 33 5.82 7.19 0.28
N ARG A 34 5.92 7.53 -1.00
CA ARG A 34 5.14 8.62 -1.61
C ARG A 34 3.72 8.17 -1.98
N GLU A 35 3.58 6.90 -2.29
CA GLU A 35 2.36 6.23 -2.73
C GLU A 35 2.25 4.90 -1.98
N VAL A 36 1.06 4.61 -1.48
CA VAL A 36 0.80 3.42 -0.65
C VAL A 36 -0.54 2.82 -1.05
N LEU A 37 -0.52 1.53 -1.35
CA LEU A 37 -1.69 0.67 -1.46
C LEU A 37 -1.65 -0.33 -0.30
N ALA A 38 -2.61 -0.20 0.61
CA ALA A 38 -2.80 -1.12 1.72
C ALA A 38 -4.10 -1.91 1.51
N THR A 39 -4.03 -3.24 1.55
CA THR A 39 -5.20 -4.12 1.40
C THR A 39 -5.16 -5.27 2.41
N ASN A 40 -6.25 -6.04 2.50
CA ASN A 40 -6.31 -7.27 3.29
C ASN A 40 -5.49 -8.44 2.69
N GLY A 41 -4.70 -8.19 1.65
CA GLY A 41 -3.92 -9.20 0.92
C GLY A 41 -4.72 -9.94 -0.17
N GLY A 42 -5.96 -10.35 0.13
CA GLY A 42 -6.78 -11.15 -0.81
C GLY A 42 -7.15 -10.42 -2.11
N ILE A 43 -7.36 -9.11 -2.05
CA ILE A 43 -7.75 -8.28 -3.21
C ILE A 43 -6.60 -7.43 -3.77
N HIS A 44 -5.36 -7.69 -3.32
CA HIS A 44 -4.25 -6.77 -3.61
C HIS A 44 -3.95 -6.66 -5.11
N SER A 45 -3.84 -7.80 -5.80
CA SER A 45 -3.59 -7.84 -7.25
C SER A 45 -4.76 -7.27 -8.07
N GLU A 46 -6.00 -7.48 -7.62
CA GLU A 46 -7.19 -6.94 -8.30
C GLU A 46 -7.24 -5.42 -8.19
N MET A 47 -6.90 -4.86 -7.03
CA MET A 47 -6.80 -3.41 -6.85
C MET A 47 -5.72 -2.78 -7.71
N LEU A 48 -4.55 -3.42 -7.81
CA LEU A 48 -3.47 -2.95 -8.69
C LEU A 48 -3.93 -2.92 -10.16
N ALA A 49 -4.56 -4.00 -10.63
CA ALA A 49 -5.09 -4.05 -11.99
C ALA A 49 -6.17 -3.00 -12.25
N PHE A 50 -7.04 -2.71 -11.28
CA PHE A 50 -8.05 -1.66 -11.41
C PHE A 50 -7.43 -0.26 -11.52
N MET A 51 -6.35 0.00 -10.80
CA MET A 51 -5.65 1.29 -10.86
C MET A 51 -4.94 1.51 -12.19
N GLU A 52 -4.33 0.48 -12.78
CA GLU A 52 -3.71 0.56 -14.12
C GLU A 52 -4.74 0.89 -15.22
N VAL A 53 -5.97 0.40 -15.09
CA VAL A 53 -7.06 0.65 -16.05
C VAL A 53 -7.58 2.10 -15.98
N GLY A 54 -7.51 2.74 -14.82
CA GLY A 54 -8.00 4.11 -14.62
C GLY A 54 -7.07 5.21 -15.12
N ASP A 55 -5.82 4.88 -15.42
CA ASP A 55 -4.77 5.82 -15.89
C ASP A 55 -4.65 5.88 -17.43
N SER A 56 -5.57 5.21 -18.16
CA SER A 56 -5.63 5.12 -19.63
C SER A 56 -6.81 5.87 -20.26
#